data_AF-A0A8J8PDG7-F1
#
_entry.id   AF-A0A8J8PDG7-F1
#
_cell.length_a   1.000
_cell.length_b   1.000
_cell.length_c   1.000
_cell.angle_alpha   90.00
_cell.angle_beta   90.00
_cell.angle_gamma   90.00
#
_symmetry.space_group_name_H-M   'P 1'
#
loop_
_entity.id
_entity.type
_entity.pdbx_description
1 polymer ?
#
loop_
_entity_poly.entity_id
_entity_poly.type
_entity_poly.pdbx_seq_one_letter_code
_entity_poly.pdbx_strand_id
1 'polypeptide(L)'
;MGLQRVGVLLLTLGLLLATLSAVAFGATAGGTDVACDDHEPSYSLVGVDSASLSVSYTDGCNTFSVQPLVTAGAGLIAAGLLIGGVGIGRQRLNRNAE
;
A
#
# COMPACT_ATOMS: atom_id res chain seq x y z
N MET A 1 -21.16 -13.34 -2.83
CA MET A 1 -19.82 -13.85 -2.43
C MET A 1 -19.58 -13.52 -0.96
N GLY A 2 -19.01 -14.41 -0.14
CA GLY A 2 -18.76 -14.12 1.28
C GLY A 2 -17.65 -13.08 1.49
N LEU A 3 -17.77 -12.24 2.53
CA LEU A 3 -16.80 -11.18 2.87
C LEU A 3 -15.35 -11.69 2.95
N GLN A 4 -15.15 -12.89 3.50
CA GLN A 4 -13.83 -13.53 3.54
C GLN A 4 -13.23 -13.72 2.14
N ARG A 5 -14.01 -14.19 1.16
CA ARG A 5 -13.54 -14.40 -0.22
C ARG A 5 -13.23 -13.07 -0.91
N VAL A 6 -14.06 -12.05 -0.69
CA VAL A 6 -13.80 -10.69 -1.19
C VAL A 6 -12.48 -10.16 -0.63
N GLY A 7 -12.25 -10.32 0.67
CA GLY A 7 -11.01 -9.93 1.32
C GLY A 7 -9.77 -10.62 0.73
N VAL A 8 -9.84 -11.93 0.50
CA VAL A 8 -8.74 -12.68 -0.14
C VAL A 8 -8.47 -12.18 -1.55
N LEU A 9 -9.50 -11.97 -2.37
CA LEU A 9 -9.34 -11.49 -3.74
C LEU A 9 -8.68 -10.10 -3.79
N LEU A 10 -9.12 -9.18 -2.93
CA LEU A 10 -8.54 -7.83 -2.85
C LEU A 10 -7.08 -7.88 -2.41
N LEU A 11 -6.76 -8.74 -1.44
CA LEU A 11 -5.39 -8.92 -0.97
C LEU A 11 -4.50 -9.47 -2.08
N THR A 12 -4.91 -10.56 -2.74
CA THR A 12 -4.11 -11.18 -3.80
C THR A 12 -3.95 -10.26 -5.01
N LEU A 13 -5.01 -9.55 -5.39
CA LEU A 13 -4.98 -8.61 -6.51
C LEU A 13 -4.08 -7.40 -6.16
N GLY A 14 -4.20 -6.86 -4.95
CA GLY A 14 -3.36 -5.76 -4.49
C GLY A 14 -1.88 -6.13 -4.45
N LEU A 15 -1.56 -7.33 -3.97
CA LEU A 15 -0.18 -7.83 -3.94
C LEU A 15 0.38 -8.06 -5.36
N LEU A 16 -0.41 -8.64 -6.25
CA LEU A 16 -0.01 -8.85 -7.64
C LEU A 16 0.21 -7.52 -8.36
N LEU A 17 -0.69 -6.55 -8.17
CA LEU A 17 -0.58 -5.23 -8.78
C LEU A 17 0.67 -4.48 -8.27
N ALA A 18 0.89 -4.46 -6.96
CA ALA A 18 2.04 -3.79 -6.36
C ALA A 18 3.36 -4.42 -6.80
N THR A 19 3.47 -5.75 -6.78
CA THR A 19 4.71 -6.45 -7.14
C THR A 19 5.02 -6.32 -8.62
N LEU A 20 4.05 -6.54 -9.52
CA LEU A 20 4.27 -6.37 -10.95
C LEU A 20 4.63 -4.94 -11.30
N SER A 21 3.99 -3.95 -10.68
CA SER A 21 4.29 -2.54 -10.95
C SER A 21 5.68 -2.16 -10.47
N ALA A 22 6.07 -2.62 -9.27
CA ALA A 22 7.39 -2.38 -8.73
C ALA A 22 8.49 -3.04 -9.58
N VAL A 23 8.25 -4.24 -10.10
CA VAL A 23 9.20 -4.96 -10.96
C VAL A 23 9.30 -4.33 -12.36
N ALA A 24 8.17 -3.94 -12.95
CA ALA A 24 8.13 -3.41 -14.32
C ALA A 24 8.60 -1.96 -14.42
N PHE A 25 8.30 -1.14 -13.41
CA PHE A 25 8.49 0.32 -13.47
C PHE A 25 9.35 0.89 -12.33
N GLY A 26 9.72 0.07 -11.35
CA GLY A 26 10.32 0.52 -10.10
C GLY A 26 9.28 0.85 -9.02
N ALA A 27 9.72 0.89 -7.77
CA ALA A 27 8.87 1.24 -6.62
C ALA A 27 8.60 2.74 -6.50
N THR A 28 9.49 3.56 -7.06
CA THR A 28 9.39 5.03 -7.07
C THR A 28 9.11 5.52 -8.49
N ALA A 29 8.16 6.46 -8.62
CA ALA A 29 7.88 7.16 -9.87
C ALA A 29 8.99 8.17 -10.22
N GLY A 30 9.72 8.64 -9.21
CA GLY A 30 10.83 9.57 -9.34
C GLY A 30 11.27 10.09 -7.99
N GLY A 31 12.41 10.78 -7.99
CA GLY A 31 12.94 11.48 -6.83
C GLY A 31 13.83 12.64 -7.25
N THR A 32 14.11 13.53 -6.30
CA THR A 32 15.20 14.48 -6.45
C THR A 32 16.53 13.76 -6.21
N ASP A 33 17.57 14.15 -6.95
CA ASP A 33 18.93 13.61 -6.78
C ASP A 33 19.87 14.75 -6.38
N VAL A 34 19.81 15.13 -5.10
CA VAL A 34 20.73 16.07 -4.47
C VAL A 34 21.78 15.27 -3.71
N ALA A 35 23.06 15.58 -3.95
CA ALA A 35 24.15 15.06 -3.16
C ALA A 35 24.23 15.84 -1.83
N CYS A 36 23.99 15.15 -0.73
CA CYS A 36 24.18 15.67 0.63
C CYS A 36 25.31 14.89 1.31
N ASP A 37 26.47 15.52 1.46
CA ASP A 37 27.59 14.97 2.24
C ASP A 37 27.25 14.97 3.75
N ASP A 38 27.66 13.92 4.47
CA ASP A 38 27.43 13.74 5.91
C ASP A 38 25.96 13.87 6.38
N HIS A 39 25.02 13.40 5.55
CA HIS A 39 23.59 13.39 5.90
C HIS A 39 23.14 12.07 6.51
N GLU A 40 22.54 12.13 7.70
CA GLU A 40 21.89 10.97 8.33
C GLU A 40 20.43 10.88 7.84
N PRO A 41 20.02 9.76 7.20
CA PRO A 41 18.70 9.68 6.59
C PRO A 41 17.58 9.75 7.64
N SER A 42 16.65 10.68 7.44
CA SER A 42 15.46 10.86 8.27
C SER A 42 14.21 10.73 7.40
N TYR A 43 13.56 9.57 7.46
CA TYR A 43 12.39 9.29 6.65
C TYR A 43 11.12 9.93 7.21
N SER A 44 10.45 10.76 6.41
CA SER A 44 9.16 11.34 6.76
C SER A 44 8.22 11.36 5.57
N LEU A 45 6.93 11.21 5.84
CA LEU A 45 5.89 11.43 4.84
C LEU A 45 5.78 12.92 4.53
N VAL A 46 5.75 13.27 3.25
CA VAL A 46 5.66 14.67 2.79
C VAL A 46 4.26 14.97 2.27
N GLY A 47 3.64 14.02 1.59
CA GLY A 47 2.31 14.22 1.01
C GLY A 47 1.61 12.92 0.62
N VAL A 48 0.29 12.99 0.65
CA VAL A 48 -0.60 11.97 0.09
C VAL A 48 -1.64 12.68 -0.76
N ASP A 49 -1.69 12.34 -2.04
CA ASP A 49 -2.75 12.76 -2.94
C ASP A 49 -3.58 11.54 -3.35
N SER A 50 -4.79 11.46 -2.81
CA SER A 50 -5.72 10.36 -3.09
C SER A 50 -6.29 10.39 -4.51
N ALA A 51 -6.33 11.55 -5.18
CA ALA A 51 -6.86 11.66 -6.54
C ALA A 51 -5.90 11.03 -7.56
N SER A 52 -4.60 11.21 -7.34
CA SER A 52 -3.54 10.62 -8.17
C SER A 52 -2.94 9.33 -7.60
N LEU A 53 -3.36 8.91 -6.40
CA LEU A 53 -2.75 7.83 -5.62
C LEU A 53 -1.24 8.00 -5.42
N SER A 54 -0.79 9.26 -5.38
CA SER A 54 0.59 9.62 -5.17
C SER A 54 0.89 9.69 -3.68
N VAL A 55 1.99 9.06 -3.25
CA VAL A 55 2.53 9.18 -1.90
C VAL A 55 3.96 9.65 -2.04
N SER A 56 4.30 10.74 -1.37
CA SER A 56 5.66 11.25 -1.35
C SER A 56 6.26 11.15 0.05
N TYR A 57 7.54 10.80 0.08
CA TYR A 57 8.34 10.76 1.30
C TYR A 57 9.68 11.44 1.05
N THR A 58 10.30 11.91 2.12
CA THR A 58 11.65 12.45 2.10
C THR A 58 12.54 11.57 2.95
N ASP A 59 13.83 11.51 2.62
CA ASP A 59 14.89 10.96 3.47
C ASP A 59 15.65 12.07 4.23
N GLY A 60 15.14 13.31 4.21
CA GLY A 60 15.74 14.50 4.80
C GLY A 60 16.61 15.30 3.82
N CYS A 61 17.07 14.72 2.72
CA CYS A 61 17.83 15.40 1.67
C CYS A 61 17.04 15.44 0.35
N ASN A 62 16.48 14.30 -0.02
CA ASN A 62 15.73 14.09 -1.25
C ASN A 62 14.26 13.85 -0.98
N THR A 63 13.42 14.14 -1.96
CA THR A 63 12.00 13.81 -1.96
C THR A 63 11.72 12.81 -3.06
N PHE A 64 11.01 11.74 -2.72
CA PHE A 64 10.65 10.64 -3.59
C PHE A 64 9.14 10.55 -3.70
N SER A 65 8.66 10.14 -4.87
CA SER A 65 7.26 9.80 -5.11
C SER A 65 7.15 8.31 -5.36
N VAL A 66 6.22 7.64 -4.67
CA VAL A 66 5.92 6.21 -4.84
C VAL A 66 5.09 6.02 -6.10
N GLN A 67 5.35 4.91 -6.81
CA GLN A 67 4.61 4.58 -8.02
C GLN A 67 3.11 4.41 -7.72
N PRO A 68 2.18 5.12 -8.40
CA PRO A 68 0.76 5.12 -8.04
C PRO A 68 0.09 3.74 -7.99
N LEU A 69 0.51 2.83 -8.88
CA LEU A 69 0.02 1.45 -8.90
C LEU A 69 0.48 0.63 -7.68
N VAL A 70 1.65 0.96 -7.12
CA VAL A 70 2.14 0.37 -5.87
C VAL A 70 1.29 0.87 -4.70
N THR A 71 0.99 2.17 -4.65
CA THR A 71 0.05 2.75 -3.68
C THR A 71 -1.34 2.14 -3.79
N ALA A 72 -1.85 1.99 -5.02
CA ALA A 72 -3.14 1.35 -5.28
C ALA A 72 -3.17 -0.09 -4.78
N GLY A 73 -2.13 -0.86 -5.07
CA GLY A 73 -1.97 -2.23 -4.59
C GLY A 73 -1.93 -2.31 -3.07
N ALA A 74 -1.19 -1.41 -2.41
CA ALA A 74 -1.16 -1.29 -0.95
C ALA A 74 -2.56 -0.98 -0.37
N GLY A 75 -3.31 -0.08 -1.00
CA GLY A 75 -4.69 0.22 -0.62
C GLY A 75 -5.62 -1.00 -0.74
N LEU A 76 -5.50 -1.77 -1.81
CA LEU A 76 -6.25 -3.01 -2.00
C LEU A 76 -5.90 -4.07 -0.95
N ILE A 77 -4.62 -4.20 -0.59
CA ILE A 77 -4.17 -5.09 0.49
C ILE A 77 -4.82 -4.68 1.82
N ALA A 78 -4.76 -3.39 2.18
CA ALA A 78 -5.36 -2.88 3.41
C ALA A 78 -6.88 -3.12 3.44
N ALA A 79 -7.58 -2.82 2.35
CA ALA A 79 -9.01 -3.09 2.22
C ALA A 79 -9.32 -4.59 2.32
N GLY A 80 -8.52 -5.44 1.67
CA GLY A 80 -8.67 -6.89 1.70
C GLY A 80 -8.50 -7.47 3.10
N LEU A 81 -7.52 -6.99 3.86
CA LEU A 81 -7.30 -7.38 5.26
C LEU A 81 -8.48 -6.99 6.15
N LEU A 82 -8.98 -5.75 6.02
CA LEU A 82 -10.12 -5.28 6.81
C LEU A 82 -11.40 -6.06 6.48
N ILE A 83 -11.74 -6.16 5.20
CA ILE A 83 -12.96 -6.85 4.74
C ILE A 83 -12.90 -8.35 5.06
N GLY A 84 -11.75 -8.98 4.81
CA GLY A 84 -11.52 -10.39 5.10
C GLY A 84 -11.59 -10.68 6.60
N GLY A 85 -10.94 -9.84 7.42
CA GLY A 85 -10.96 -9.92 8.88
C GLY A 85 -12.37 -9.79 9.46
N VAL A 86 -13.16 -8.83 8.97
CA VAL A 86 -14.58 -8.68 9.35
C VAL A 86 -15.39 -9.92 8.97
N GLY A 87 -15.14 -10.48 7.78
CA GLY A 87 -15.78 -11.72 7.34
C GLY A 87 -15.51 -12.90 8.28
N ILE A 88 -14.26 -13.07 8.70
CA ILE A 88 -13.86 -14.13 9.65
C ILE A 88 -14.48 -13.87 11.03
N GLY A 89 -14.46 -12.62 11.51
CA GLY A 89 -15.04 -12.25 12.80
C GLY A 89 -16.53 -12.59 12.89
N ARG A 90 -17.31 -12.23 11.85
CA ARG A 90 -18.75 -12.55 11.79
C ARG A 90 -19.02 -14.05 11.79
N GLN A 91 -18.23 -14.83 11.04
CA GLN A 91 -18.38 -16.29 11.02
C GLN A 91 -18.11 -16.92 12.39
N ARG A 92 -17.12 -16.41 13.14
CA ARG A 92 -16.81 -16.89 14.49
C ARG A 92 -17.93 -16.56 15.48
N LEU A 93 -18.48 -15.34 15.42
CA LEU A 93 -19.58 -14.93 16.29
C LEU A 93 -20.83 -15.78 16.08
N ASN A 94 -21.21 -16.02 14.82
CA ASN A 94 -22.39 -16.83 14.51
C ASN A 94 -22.22 -18.27 15.00
N ARG A 95 -21.03 -18.86 14.86
CA ARG A 95 -20.74 -20.22 15.33
C ARG A 95 -20.80 -20.37 16.85
N ASN A 96 -20.48 -19.31 17.60
CA ASN A 96 -20.52 -19.33 19.06
C ASN A 96 -21.94 -19.07 19.63
N ALA A 97 -22.89 -18.69 18.77
CA ALA A 97 -24.28 -18.41 19.14
C ALA A 97 -25.21 -19.60 18.85
N GLU A 98 -24.72 -20.64 18.17
CA GLU A 98 -25.36 -21.95 17.97
C GLU A 98 -24.90 -22.94 19.05
#